data_AF-A0A2S6SCW3-F1
#
_entry.id   AF-A0A2S6SCW3-F1
#
_cell.length_a   1.000
_cell.length_b   1.000
_cell.length_c   1.000
_cell.angle_alpha   90.00
_cell.angle_beta   90.00
_cell.angle_gamma   90.00
#
_symmetry.space_group_name_H-M   'P 1'
#
loop_
_entity.id
_entity.type
_entity.pdbx_description
1 polymer ?
#
loop_
_entity_poly.entity_id
_entity_poly.type
_entity_poly.pdbx_seq_one_letter_code
_entity_poly.pdbx_strand_id
1 'polypeptide(L)' 'QNEISHWIEYDYVLINEDITKCTKEGMLILNAERKKRFRQKFIFEFVEKLIR' A
#
# COMPACT_ATOMS: atom_id res chain seq x y z
N GLN A 1 22.80 -6.14 -12.70
CA GLN A 1 22.16 -7.46 -12.78
C GLN A 1 21.69 -8.02 -11.43
N ASN A 2 21.93 -7.35 -10.29
CA ASN A 2 21.52 -7.87 -8.97
C ASN A 2 20.14 -7.40 -8.48
N GLU A 3 19.55 -6.36 -9.07
CA GLU A 3 18.29 -5.78 -8.58
C GLU A 3 17.07 -6.65 -8.88
N ILE A 4 17.04 -7.31 -10.04
CA ILE A 4 15.94 -8.20 -10.41
C ILE A 4 15.93 -9.46 -9.53
N SER A 5 17.09 -9.89 -9.01
CA SER A 5 17.21 -11.13 -8.21
C SER A 5 16.67 -11.01 -6.78
N HIS A 6 16.54 -9.80 -6.24
CA HIS A 6 16.04 -9.55 -4.87
C HIS A 6 14.51 -9.33 -4.83
N TRP A 7 13.81 -9.66 -5.92
CA TRP A 7 12.37 -9.40 -6.04
C TRP A 7 11.53 -10.02 -4.90
N ILE A 8 12.02 -11.12 -4.32
CA ILE A 8 11.33 -11.85 -3.24
C ILE A 8 11.33 -11.10 -1.90
N GLU A 9 12.19 -10.10 -1.74
CA GLU A 9 12.30 -9.31 -0.50
C GLU A 9 11.31 -8.14 -0.46
N TYR A 10 10.67 -7.81 -1.60
CA TYR A 10 9.70 -6.73 -1.65
C TYR A 10 8.31 -7.20 -1.21
N ASP A 11 7.60 -6.32 -0.52
CA ASP A 11 6.21 -6.57 -0.09
C ASP A 11 5.24 -6.73 -1.27
N TYR A 12 5.53 -6.06 -2.41
CA TYR A 12 4.71 -6.08 -3.61
C TYR A 12 5.59 -6.09 -4.87
N VAL A 13 5.27 -6.98 -5.81
CA VAL A 13 5.89 -7.03 -7.15
C VAL A 13 4.80 -6.90 -8.19
N LEU A 14 4.99 -5.97 -9.13
CA LEU A 14 4.07 -5.73 -10.24
C LEU A 14 4.72 -6.13 -11.55
N ILE A 15 3.97 -6.85 -12.39
CA ILE A 15 4.42 -7.19 -13.74
C ILE A 15 3.95 -6.09 -14.68
N ASN A 16 4.91 -5.38 -15.27
CA ASN A 16 4.62 -4.27 -16.18
C ASN A 16 4.30 -4.77 -17.59
N GLU A 17 3.11 -5.37 -17.77
CA GLU A 17 2.59 -5.76 -19.10
C GLU A 17 2.01 -4.55 -19.87
N ASP A 18 1.41 -3.62 -19.12
CA ASP A 18 0.85 -2.36 -19.62
C ASP A 18 1.13 -1.25 -18.59
N ILE A 19 1.76 -0.16 -19.03
CA ILE A 19 2.18 0.92 -18.14
C ILE A 19 1.01 1.60 -17.43
N THR A 20 -0.13 1.74 -18.10
CA THR A 20 -1.34 2.37 -17.55
C THR A 20 -1.95 1.48 -16.48
N LYS A 21 -2.00 0.16 -16.73
CA LYS A 21 -2.49 -0.82 -15.76
C LYS A 21 -1.55 -0.94 -14.55
N CYS A 22 -0.26 -1.09 -14.78
CA CYS A 22 0.76 -1.18 -13.74
C CYS A 22 0.75 0.07 -12.83
N THR A 23 0.64 1.26 -13.41
CA THR A 23 0.54 2.50 -12.62
C THR A 23 -0.72 2.56 -11.77
N LYS A 24 -1.86 2.11 -12.30
CA LYS A 24 -3.12 2.01 -11.53
C LYS A 24 -2.98 1.03 -10.37
N GLU A 25 -2.39 -0.13 -10.59
CA GLU A 25 -2.15 -1.14 -9.56
C GLU A 25 -1.21 -0.62 -8.47
N GLY A 26 -0.12 0.06 -8.83
CA GLY A 26 0.77 0.71 -7.87
C GLY A 26 0.06 1.77 -7.02
N MET A 27 -0.79 2.60 -7.65
CA MET A 27 -1.60 3.58 -6.92
C MET A 27 -2.64 2.93 -6.00
N LEU A 28 -3.23 1.80 -6.41
CA LEU A 28 -4.15 1.04 -5.58
C LEU A 28 -3.46 0.50 -4.32
N ILE A 29 -2.28 -0.09 -4.48
CA ILE A 29 -1.46 -0.57 -3.35
C ILE A 29 -1.14 0.58 -2.41
N LEU A 30 -0.65 1.71 -2.93
CA LEU A 30 -0.34 2.88 -2.12
C LEU A 30 -1.55 3.39 -1.32
N ASN A 31 -2.73 3.43 -1.96
CA ASN A 31 -3.97 3.86 -1.31
C ASN A 31 -4.42 2.87 -0.23
N ALA A 32 -4.27 1.57 -0.46
CA ALA A 32 -4.55 0.54 0.54
C ALA A 32 -3.59 0.63 1.73
N GLU A 33 -2.30 0.80 1.48
CA GLU A 33 -1.28 1.00 2.53
C GLU A 33 -1.59 2.18 3.43
N ARG A 34 -1.99 3.32 2.83
CA ARG A 34 -2.39 4.52 3.58
C ARG A 34 -3.61 4.30 4.46
N LYS A 35 -4.51 3.38 4.09
CA LYS A 35 -5.69 3.00 4.87
C LYS A 35 -5.38 1.95 5.94
N LYS A 36 -4.15 1.44 6.08
CA LYS A 36 -3.83 0.52 7.18
C LYS A 36 -3.99 1.22 8.53
N ARG A 37 -4.67 0.56 9.47
CA ARG A 37 -5.01 1.08 10.82
C ARG A 37 -3.81 1.75 11.51
N PHE A 38 -2.63 1.13 11.46
CA PHE A 38 -1.43 1.66 12.12
C PHE A 38 -0.92 2.97 11.52
N ARG A 39 -1.22 3.29 10.25
CA ARG A 39 -0.87 4.57 9.62
C ARG A 39 -1.90 5.66 9.89
N GLN A 40 -3.11 5.28 10.28
CA GLN A 40 -4.21 6.20 10.54
C GLN A 40 -4.23 6.64 12.00
N LYS A 41 -3.30 7.53 12.37
CA LYS A 41 -3.13 8.01 13.75
C LYS A 41 -4.42 8.60 14.38
N PHE A 42 -5.25 9.24 13.56
CA PHE A 42 -6.47 9.91 14.01
C PHE A 42 -7.66 8.97 14.25
N ILE A 43 -7.62 7.72 13.77
CA ILE A 43 -8.75 6.79 13.92
C ILE A 43 -9.02 6.47 15.39
N PHE A 44 -7.98 6.36 16.21
CA PHE A 44 -8.17 5.98 17.62
C PHE A 44 -8.98 7.02 18.38
N GLU A 45 -8.56 8.29 18.31
CA GLU A 45 -9.29 9.41 18.92
C GLU A 45 -10.70 9.58 18.33
N PHE A 46 -10.86 9.35 17.02
CA PHE A 46 -12.16 9.41 16.36
C PHE A 46 -13.12 8.33 16.88
N VAL A 47 -12.65 7.09 17.02
CA VAL A 47 -13.46 5.97 17.52
C VAL A 47 -13.78 6.14 19.01
N GLU A 48 -12.83 6.61 19.82
CA GLU A 48 -13.09 6.91 21.24
C GLU A 48 -14.21 7.95 21.42
N LYS A 49 -14.28 8.97 20.55
CA LYS A 49 -15.37 9.98 20.59
C LYS A 49 -16.74 9.43 20.18
N LEU A 50 -16.82 8.35 19.42
CA LEU A 50 -18.09 7.74 18.99
C LEU A 50 -18.65 6.74 19.99
N ILE A 51 -17.78 6.11 20.79
CA ILE A 51 -18.18 5.11 21.79
C ILE A 51 -18.60 5.78 23.11
N ARG A 52 -18.18 7.03 23.33
CA ARG A 52 -18.45 7.81 24.55
C ARG A 52 -19.75 8.59 24.44
#